data_AF-A0A7S1LK56-F1
#
_entry.id   AF-A0A7S1LK56-F1
#
_cell.length_a   1.000
_cell.length_b   1.000
_cell.length_c   1.000
_cell.angle_alpha   90.00
_cell.angle_beta   90.00
_cell.angle_gamma   90.00
#
_symmetry.space_group_name_H-M   'P 1'
#
loop_
_entity.id
_entity.type
_entity.pdbx_description
1 polymer ?
#
loop_
_entity_poly.entity_id
_entity_poly.type
_entity_poly.pdbx_seq_one_letter_code
_entity_poly.pdbx_strand_id
1 'polypeptide(L)'
;YTSQDQLGGPQVMVPNGVTHKLVQSDQEGVGAILDWLSYVPKDTWSPPPTLDPTDPPERDVTFVPSKTPYDPRHMLAGCVTPEGQKLSGFFDEGSFQEYLEGWG
;
A
#
# COMPACT_ATOMS: atom_id res chain seq x y z
N TYR A 1 0.52 -11.51 32.55
CA TYR A 1 0.80 -10.39 31.64
C TYR A 1 1.74 -9.43 32.32
N THR A 2 2.74 -8.93 31.58
CA THR A 2 3.81 -8.05 32.09
C THR A 2 3.72 -6.63 31.55
N SER A 3 3.01 -6.42 30.43
CA SER A 3 2.62 -5.11 29.91
C SER A 3 1.28 -5.21 29.15
N GLN A 4 0.62 -4.08 28.93
CA GLN A 4 -0.57 -4.01 28.08
C GLN A 4 -0.24 -4.34 26.62
N ASP A 5 0.99 -4.10 26.17
CA ASP A 5 1.42 -4.44 24.80
C ASP A 5 1.33 -5.94 24.53
N GLN A 6 1.51 -6.79 25.54
CA GLN A 6 1.33 -8.25 25.36
C GLN A 6 -0.13 -8.66 25.07
N LEU A 7 -1.09 -7.78 25.36
CA LEU A 7 -2.51 -8.01 25.09
C LEU A 7 -2.97 -7.31 23.81
N GLY A 8 -2.39 -6.16 23.47
CA GLY A 8 -2.87 -5.36 22.35
C GLY A 8 -1.86 -4.39 21.74
N GLY A 9 -0.57 -4.63 21.96
CA GLY A 9 0.49 -3.92 21.24
C GLY A 9 0.54 -4.33 19.77
N PRO A 10 1.38 -3.67 18.96
CA PRO A 10 1.51 -3.93 17.53
C PRO A 10 1.78 -5.39 17.18
N GLN A 11 2.60 -6.09 17.97
CA GLN A 11 2.91 -7.51 17.79
C GLN A 11 1.71 -8.45 17.98
N VAL A 12 0.61 -7.96 18.59
CA VAL A 12 -0.66 -8.69 18.72
C VAL A 12 -1.67 -8.21 17.69
N MET A 13 -1.82 -6.89 17.53
CA MET A 13 -2.89 -6.29 16.72
C MET A 13 -2.59 -6.21 15.22
N VAL A 14 -1.31 -6.21 14.81
CA VAL A 14 -0.95 -6.28 13.39
C VAL A 14 -1.18 -7.69 12.83
N PRO A 15 -0.70 -8.78 13.47
CA PRO A 15 -0.86 -10.12 12.91
C PRO A 15 -2.28 -10.69 12.96
N ASN A 16 -3.21 -10.01 13.64
CA ASN A 16 -4.62 -10.42 13.70
C ASN A 16 -5.56 -9.54 12.86
N GLY A 17 -5.01 -8.55 12.13
CA GLY A 17 -5.76 -7.70 11.22
C GLY A 17 -6.55 -6.56 11.87
N VAL A 18 -6.47 -6.37 13.19
CA VAL A 18 -7.11 -5.22 13.84
C VAL A 18 -6.41 -3.93 13.41
N THR A 19 -5.07 -3.91 13.42
CA THR A 19 -4.26 -2.79 12.95
C THR A 19 -3.98 -2.92 11.46
N HIS A 20 -4.51 -2.01 10.66
CA HIS A 20 -4.36 -2.03 9.19
C HIS A 20 -3.01 -1.47 8.71
N LYS A 21 -2.42 -0.55 9.47
CA LYS A 21 -1.11 0.06 9.16
C LYS A 21 -0.41 0.43 10.46
N LEU A 22 0.88 0.12 10.55
CA LEU A 22 1.74 0.49 11.67
C LEU A 22 2.65 1.65 11.24
N VAL A 23 2.86 2.63 12.11
CA VAL A 23 3.70 3.81 11.88
C VAL A 23 4.62 4.06 13.07
N GLN A 24 5.70 4.81 12.89
CA GLN A 24 6.72 5.03 13.95
C GLN A 24 6.44 6.27 14.80
N SER A 25 5.60 7.19 14.33
CA SER A 25 5.27 8.43 15.03
C SER A 25 3.86 8.92 14.74
N ASP A 26 3.35 9.80 15.61
CA ASP A 26 2.04 10.43 15.43
C ASP A 26 1.98 11.24 14.12
N GLN A 27 3.08 11.88 13.73
CA GLN A 27 3.16 12.64 12.48
C GLN A 27 2.99 11.73 11.26
N GLU A 28 3.66 10.58 11.23
CA GLU A 28 3.46 9.56 10.18
C GLU A 28 2.05 8.99 10.22
N GLY A 29 1.46 8.84 11.42
CA GLY A 29 0.07 8.42 11.59
C GLY A 29 -0.92 9.38 10.95
N VAL A 30 -0.78 10.68 11.19
CA VAL A 30 -1.60 11.70 10.54
C VAL A 30 -1.40 11.68 9.02
N GLY A 31 -0.16 11.53 8.55
CA GLY A 31 0.15 11.35 7.14
C GLY A 31 -0.62 10.16 6.53
N ALA A 32 -0.53 8.99 7.16
CA ALA A 32 -1.21 7.79 6.71
C ALA A 32 -2.74 7.90 6.68
N ILE A 33 -3.34 8.68 7.60
CA ILE A 33 -4.78 8.97 7.58
C ILE A 33 -5.12 9.83 6.36
N LEU A 34 -4.34 10.89 6.09
CA LEU A 34 -4.57 11.76 4.94
C LEU A 34 -4.36 11.03 3.61
N ASP A 35 -3.33 10.19 3.53
CA ASP A 35 -3.05 9.34 2.36
C ASP A 35 -4.23 8.40 2.10
N TRP A 36 -4.80 7.76 3.12
CA TRP A 36 -6.00 6.94 2.96
C TRP A 36 -7.16 7.78 2.44
N LEU A 37 -7.46 8.89 3.11
CA LEU A 37 -8.59 9.75 2.74
C LEU A 37 -8.45 10.36 1.34
N SER A 38 -7.23 10.47 0.79
CA SER A 38 -7.02 10.93 -0.58
C SER A 38 -7.69 10.07 -1.65
N TYR A 39 -8.01 8.81 -1.32
CA TYR A 39 -8.75 7.87 -2.18
C TYR A 39 -10.24 7.73 -1.81
N VAL A 40 -10.72 8.44 -0.77
CA VAL A 40 -12.08 8.29 -0.23
C VAL A 40 -12.93 9.51 -0.65
N PRO A 41 -14.18 9.31 -1.13
CA PRO A 41 -15.08 10.43 -1.37
C PRO A 41 -15.30 11.29 -0.12
N LYS A 42 -15.49 12.60 -0.30
CA LYS A 42 -15.73 13.52 0.83
C LYS A 42 -16.97 13.18 1.66
N ASP A 43 -17.97 12.55 1.04
CA ASP A 43 -19.22 12.13 1.66
C ASP A 43 -19.87 11.00 0.84
N THR A 44 -20.94 10.39 1.37
CA THR A 44 -21.63 9.25 0.75
C THR A 44 -22.38 9.58 -0.54
N TRP A 45 -22.50 10.86 -0.90
CA TRP A 45 -23.24 11.34 -2.06
C TRP A 45 -22.32 11.87 -3.16
N SER A 46 -21.01 11.85 -2.91
CA SER A 46 -20.00 12.38 -3.82
C SER A 46 -19.28 11.25 -4.56
N PRO A 47 -18.88 11.47 -5.83
CA PRO A 47 -18.01 10.53 -6.52
C PRO A 47 -16.62 10.45 -5.85
N PRO A 48 -15.88 9.35 -6.06
CA PRO A 48 -14.48 9.26 -5.64
C PRO A 48 -13.63 10.39 -6.24
N PRO A 49 -12.63 10.89 -5.49
CA PRO A 49 -11.69 11.87 -6.04
C PRO A 49 -10.94 11.26 -7.23
N THR A 50 -10.89 12.00 -8.33
CA THR A 50 -10.08 11.64 -9.51
C THR A 50 -9.06 12.75 -9.73
N LEU A 51 -7.80 12.38 -9.88
CA LEU A 51 -6.70 13.29 -10.16
C LEU A 51 -6.17 12.99 -11.56
N ASP A 52 -5.64 14.02 -12.23
CA ASP A 52 -4.93 13.80 -13.49
C ASP A 52 -3.66 12.97 -13.20
N PRO A 53 -3.52 11.79 -13.83
CA PRO A 53 -2.38 10.93 -13.54
C PRO A 53 -1.11 11.53 -14.13
N THR A 54 -0.03 11.50 -13.35
CA THR A 54 1.31 11.80 -13.85
C THR A 54 1.89 10.63 -14.64
N ASP A 55 1.36 9.43 -14.40
CA ASP A 55 1.72 8.19 -15.09
C ASP A 55 0.79 7.97 -16.31
N PRO A 56 1.30 7.93 -17.55
CA PRO A 56 0.45 7.86 -18.74
C PRO A 56 -0.34 6.54 -18.84
N PRO A 57 -1.66 6.57 -19.05
CA PRO A 57 -2.47 5.35 -19.12
C PRO A 57 -2.18 4.49 -20.35
N GLU A 58 -1.62 5.06 -21.43
CA GLU A 58 -1.25 4.32 -22.64
C GLU A 58 0.11 3.59 -22.53
N ARG A 59 0.82 3.69 -21.41
CA ARG A 59 2.12 3.03 -21.25
C ARG A 59 1.99 1.51 -21.15
N ASP A 60 3.05 0.82 -21.55
CA ASP A 60 3.15 -0.62 -21.32
C ASP A 60 3.50 -0.96 -19.86
N VAL A 61 2.95 -2.09 -19.38
CA VAL A 61 3.37 -2.74 -18.13
C VAL A 61 4.57 -3.63 -18.44
N THR A 62 5.73 -3.32 -17.85
CA THR A 62 7.00 -4.02 -18.16
C THR A 62 7.30 -5.16 -17.20
N PHE A 63 6.70 -5.18 -16.01
CA PHE A 63 6.75 -6.35 -15.14
C PHE A 63 5.84 -7.46 -15.69
N VAL A 64 6.42 -8.63 -15.97
CA VAL A 64 5.69 -9.80 -16.44
C VAL A 64 5.78 -10.92 -15.39
N PRO A 65 4.65 -11.37 -14.82
CA PRO A 65 4.59 -12.53 -13.95
C PRO A 65 5.27 -13.77 -14.55
N SER A 66 6.07 -14.44 -13.72
CA SER A 66 6.67 -15.73 -14.10
C SER A 66 5.88 -16.90 -13.51
N LYS A 67 6.19 -18.12 -13.97
CA LYS A 67 5.60 -19.34 -13.40
C LYS A 67 6.13 -19.66 -12.00
N THR A 68 7.28 -19.11 -11.63
CA THR A 68 7.85 -19.25 -10.28
C THR A 68 7.20 -18.25 -9.34
N PRO A 69 7.16 -18.51 -8.03
CA PRO A 69 6.68 -17.54 -7.05
C PRO A 69 7.37 -16.19 -7.21
N TYR A 70 6.59 -15.12 -7.17
CA TYR A 70 7.05 -13.73 -7.21
C TYR A 70 6.24 -12.92 -6.21
N ASP A 71 6.76 -11.77 -5.79
CA ASP A 71 5.98 -10.84 -4.95
C ASP A 71 4.89 -10.17 -5.83
N PRO A 72 3.59 -10.39 -5.55
CA PRO A 72 2.51 -9.79 -6.32
C PRO A 72 2.56 -8.25 -6.33
N ARG A 73 3.19 -7.62 -5.33
CA ARG A 73 3.40 -6.15 -5.30
C ARG A 73 4.15 -5.65 -6.52
N HIS A 74 5.07 -6.45 -7.07
CA HIS A 74 5.81 -6.05 -8.27
C HIS A 74 4.92 -5.93 -9.51
N MET A 75 3.89 -6.78 -9.62
CA MET A 75 2.91 -6.66 -10.69
C MET A 75 2.03 -5.43 -10.51
N LEU A 76 1.72 -5.06 -9.28
CA LEU A 76 0.83 -3.92 -8.97
C LEU A 76 1.56 -2.59 -9.07
N ALA A 77 2.68 -2.42 -8.37
CA ALA A 77 3.40 -1.17 -8.19
C ALA A 77 4.70 -1.07 -8.99
N GLY A 78 5.12 -2.15 -9.65
CA GLY A 78 6.43 -2.24 -10.28
C GLY A 78 7.53 -2.64 -9.30
N CYS A 79 8.76 -2.77 -9.79
CA CYS A 79 9.93 -3.06 -8.97
C CYS A 79 11.22 -2.54 -9.61
N VAL A 80 12.30 -2.54 -8.84
CA VAL A 80 13.66 -2.31 -9.35
C VAL A 80 14.40 -3.63 -9.36
N THR A 81 14.90 -4.03 -10.52
CA THR A 81 15.72 -5.24 -10.68
C THR A 81 17.06 -5.10 -9.96
N PRO A 82 17.75 -6.22 -9.65
CA PRO A 82 19.11 -6.17 -9.08
C PRO A 82 20.11 -5.38 -9.93
N GLU A 83 19.88 -5.31 -11.25
CA GLU A 83 20.68 -4.55 -12.22
C GLU A 83 20.35 -3.04 -12.23
N GLY A 84 19.39 -2.60 -11.42
CA GLY A 84 18.96 -1.20 -11.30
C GLY A 84 17.94 -0.76 -12.35
N GLN A 85 17.49 -1.65 -13.23
CA GLN A 85 16.40 -1.36 -14.16
C GLN A 85 15.08 -1.33 -13.43
N LYS A 86 14.32 -0.25 -13.61
CA LYS A 86 12.95 -0.09 -13.10
C LYS A 86 11.95 -0.74 -14.06
N LEU A 87 11.11 -1.62 -13.53
CA LEU A 87 9.99 -2.24 -14.21
C LEU A 87 8.70 -1.61 -13.71
N SER A 88 7.89 -1.08 -14.61
CA SER A 88 6.55 -0.58 -14.37
C SER A 88 5.56 -1.71 -14.01
N GLY A 89 4.72 -1.43 -13.01
CA GLY A 89 3.58 -2.27 -12.65
C GLY A 89 2.30 -1.87 -13.37
N PHE A 90 1.20 -2.48 -12.98
CA PHE A 90 -0.12 -2.26 -13.55
C PHE A 90 -0.73 -0.92 -13.13
N PHE A 91 -0.62 -0.55 -11.86
CA PHE A 91 -1.17 0.71 -11.36
C PHE A 91 -0.22 1.88 -11.62
N ASP A 92 -0.77 3.09 -11.52
CA ASP A 92 -0.02 4.34 -11.57
C ASP A 92 1.11 4.29 -10.55
N GLU A 93 2.31 4.70 -10.97
CA GLU A 93 3.48 4.66 -10.11
C GLU A 93 3.27 5.40 -8.78
N GLY A 94 3.52 4.71 -7.67
CA GLY A 94 3.39 5.27 -6.32
C GLY A 94 1.97 5.37 -5.79
N SER A 95 0.95 4.92 -6.53
CA SER A 95 -0.45 4.94 -6.08
C SER A 95 -0.83 3.73 -5.22
N PHE A 96 -0.16 2.59 -5.39
CA PHE A 96 -0.46 1.38 -4.62
C PHE A 96 0.02 1.51 -3.18
N GLN A 97 -0.92 1.47 -2.24
CA GLN A 97 -0.67 1.44 -0.81
C GLN A 97 -1.29 0.17 -0.20
N GLU A 98 -0.45 -0.68 0.38
CA GLU A 98 -0.90 -1.88 1.07
C GLU A 98 -1.37 -1.57 2.50
N TYR A 99 -2.39 -2.32 2.93
CA TYR A 99 -2.90 -2.38 4.29
C TYR A 99 -3.06 -3.85 4.68
N LEU A 100 -3.04 -4.13 5.97
CA LEU A 100 -3.11 -5.49 6.53
C LEU A 100 -1.95 -6.41 6.13
N GLU A 101 -0.77 -5.85 5.81
CA GLU A 101 0.41 -6.61 5.35
C GLU A 101 0.86 -7.72 6.32
N GLY A 102 0.55 -7.57 7.62
CA GLY A 102 0.93 -8.52 8.66
C GLY A 102 -0.07 -9.64 8.91
N TRP A 103 -1.23 -9.65 8.23
CA TRP A 103 -2.31 -10.59 8.48
C TRP A 103 -2.79 -11.27 7.19
N GLY A 104 -2.64 -12.59 7.14
CA GLY A 104 -3.03 -13.43 6.00
C GLY A 104 -2.54 -14.86 6.14
#